data_AF-A0A4Y2AXK4-F1
#
_entry.id   AF-A0A4Y2AXK4-F1
#
_cell.length_a   1.000
_cell.length_b   1.000
_cell.length_c   1.000
_cell.angle_alpha   90.00
_cell.angle_beta   90.00
_cell.angle_gamma   90.00
#
_symmetry.space_group_name_H-M   'P 1'
#
loop_
_entity.id
_entity.type
_entity.pdbx_description
1 polymer ?
#
loop_
_entity_poly.entity_id
_entity_poly.type
_entity_poly.pdbx_seq_one_letter_code
_entity_poly.pdbx_strand_id
1 'polypeptide(L)'
;MAEAETIEETNVVAIEEFARDMMEFVGNAYLTGPRRVANCYSPFKPEMGKTVLRFMLYFEYFLLQISMIVTKEVEENKMTLEEFAEILTDNAAKDFPFLELIFICGIIGRISIDHYKMRNMNTACKLIGFCFEHFKEKFEAEGGWPNFELYCQMYGTALSKLIGNRRTPHDVL
;
A
#
# COMPACT_ATOMS: atom_id res chain seq x y z
N MET A 1 -16.43 -25.14 -11.69
CA MET A 1 -16.38 -23.73 -12.17
C MET A 1 -16.78 -22.70 -11.10
N ALA A 2 -17.21 -23.09 -9.88
CA ALA A 2 -17.62 -22.14 -8.83
C ALA A 2 -16.52 -21.75 -7.81
N GLU A 3 -15.31 -22.33 -7.88
CA GLU A 3 -14.24 -22.09 -6.90
C GLU A 3 -13.24 -20.98 -7.30
N ALA A 4 -13.19 -20.59 -8.57
CA ALA A 4 -12.29 -19.53 -9.03
C ALA A 4 -12.85 -18.12 -8.77
N GLU A 5 -14.17 -17.92 -8.96
CA GLU A 5 -14.85 -16.64 -8.74
C GLU A 5 -14.85 -16.22 -7.24
N THR A 6 -14.86 -17.17 -6.32
CA THR A 6 -14.91 -16.87 -4.87
C THR A 6 -13.58 -16.42 -4.28
N ILE A 7 -12.44 -16.83 -4.86
CA ILE A 7 -11.10 -16.42 -4.40
C ILE A 7 -10.80 -14.98 -4.84
N GLU A 8 -11.22 -14.61 -6.05
CA GLU A 8 -10.98 -13.28 -6.62
C GLU A 8 -11.78 -12.19 -5.87
N GLU A 9 -13.07 -12.41 -5.61
CA GLU A 9 -13.90 -11.48 -4.82
C GLU A 9 -13.42 -11.35 -3.36
N THR A 10 -12.98 -12.44 -2.73
CA THR A 10 -12.45 -12.41 -1.35
C THR A 10 -11.18 -11.56 -1.24
N ASN A 11 -10.33 -11.61 -2.26
CA ASN A 11 -9.10 -10.80 -2.30
C ASN A 11 -9.42 -9.31 -2.47
N VAL A 12 -10.37 -8.95 -3.33
CA VAL A 12 -10.75 -7.54 -3.53
C VAL A 12 -11.29 -6.93 -2.24
N VAL A 13 -12.19 -7.62 -1.52
CA VAL A 13 -12.75 -7.14 -0.24
C VAL A 13 -11.64 -6.92 0.80
N ALA A 14 -10.71 -7.87 0.94
CA ALA A 14 -9.60 -7.73 1.88
C ALA A 14 -8.65 -6.57 1.51
N ILE A 15 -8.42 -6.32 0.22
CA ILE A 15 -7.61 -5.18 -0.24
C ILE A 15 -8.32 -3.86 0.06
N GLU A 16 -9.63 -3.77 -0.20
CA GLU A 16 -10.42 -2.56 0.07
C GLU A 16 -10.45 -2.22 1.56
N GLU A 17 -10.65 -3.23 2.42
CA GLU A 17 -10.58 -3.05 3.86
C GLU A 17 -9.18 -2.65 4.32
N PHE A 18 -8.11 -3.22 3.75
CA PHE A 18 -6.74 -2.85 4.09
C PHE A 18 -6.46 -1.40 3.70
N ALA A 19 -6.87 -0.99 2.49
CA ALA A 19 -6.71 0.38 2.03
C ALA A 19 -7.46 1.37 2.94
N ARG A 20 -8.66 1.02 3.43
CA ARG A 20 -9.40 1.83 4.40
C ARG A 20 -8.65 1.94 5.73
N ASP A 21 -8.28 0.81 6.34
CA ASP A 21 -7.66 0.76 7.66
C ASP A 21 -6.28 1.45 7.67
N MET A 22 -5.51 1.30 6.59
CA MET A 22 -4.27 2.03 6.35
C MET A 22 -4.51 3.55 6.31
N MET A 23 -5.56 4.02 5.64
CA MET A 23 -5.88 5.45 5.61
C MET A 23 -6.30 5.97 6.98
N GLU A 24 -6.98 5.17 7.80
CA GLU A 24 -7.28 5.54 9.18
C GLU A 24 -6.03 5.54 10.07
N PHE A 25 -5.11 4.61 9.86
CA PHE A 25 -3.84 4.57 10.58
C PHE A 25 -2.98 5.81 10.28
N VAL A 26 -2.71 6.05 9.00
CA VAL A 26 -1.98 7.24 8.51
C VAL A 26 -2.72 8.51 8.94
N GLY A 27 -4.06 8.42 8.90
CA GLY A 27 -5.06 9.17 9.65
C GLY A 27 -4.58 9.78 10.94
N ASN A 28 -4.53 8.89 11.89
CA ASN A 28 -4.25 9.13 13.28
C ASN A 28 -2.79 9.56 13.49
N ALA A 29 -1.85 9.03 12.71
CA ALA A 29 -0.44 9.43 12.78
C ALA A 29 -0.26 10.92 12.42
N TYR A 30 -0.93 11.42 11.37
CA TYR A 30 -0.90 12.84 11.02
C TYR A 30 -1.51 13.73 12.12
N LEU A 31 -2.69 13.35 12.62
CA LEU A 31 -3.44 14.17 13.59
C LEU A 31 -2.77 14.27 14.97
N THR A 32 -1.88 13.31 15.29
CA THR A 32 -1.09 13.26 16.52
C THR A 32 0.31 13.88 16.36
N GLY A 33 0.73 14.24 15.14
CA GLY A 33 2.02 14.86 14.86
C GLY A 33 2.15 16.32 15.32
N PRO A 34 3.38 16.83 15.51
CA PRO A 34 3.67 18.14 16.11
C PRO A 34 3.29 19.36 15.24
N ARG A 35 2.83 19.17 14.00
CA ARG A 35 2.41 20.26 13.10
C ARG A 35 0.98 20.05 12.60
N ARG A 36 0.00 20.41 13.43
CA ARG A 36 -1.39 20.55 13.00
C ARG A 36 -1.51 21.79 12.10
N VAL A 37 -1.60 21.60 10.79
CA VAL A 37 -1.94 22.70 9.89
C VAL A 37 -3.45 22.91 9.95
N ALA A 38 -3.91 24.00 10.57
CA ALA A 38 -5.30 24.28 10.93
C ALA A 38 -6.29 24.38 9.75
N ASN A 39 -5.82 24.33 8.49
CA ASN A 39 -6.62 24.56 7.29
C ASN A 39 -6.78 23.32 6.38
N CYS A 40 -6.37 22.14 6.82
CA CYS A 40 -6.57 20.92 6.04
C CYS A 40 -7.93 20.29 6.42
N TYR A 41 -8.94 20.44 5.54
CA TYR A 41 -10.02 19.45 5.44
C TYR A 41 -9.41 18.05 5.44
N SER A 42 -10.04 17.08 6.12
CA SER A 42 -9.49 15.72 6.32
C SER A 42 -8.66 15.23 5.11
N PRO A 43 -7.33 15.04 5.26
CA PRO A 43 -6.48 14.59 4.15
C PRO A 43 -6.75 13.14 3.77
N PHE A 44 -7.56 12.41 4.56
CA PHE A 44 -7.95 11.02 4.35
C PHE A 44 -9.05 10.91 3.33
N LYS A 45 -8.72 11.31 2.10
CA LYS A 45 -9.66 11.24 0.99
C LYS A 45 -9.64 9.83 0.40
N PRO A 46 -10.80 9.31 -0.04
CA PRO A 46 -10.91 7.99 -0.67
C PRO A 46 -9.91 7.74 -1.80
N GLU A 47 -9.44 8.79 -2.48
CA GLU A 47 -8.50 8.65 -3.60
C GLU A 47 -7.13 8.09 -3.21
N MET A 48 -6.66 8.32 -1.97
CA MET A 48 -5.38 7.75 -1.52
C MET A 48 -5.48 6.22 -1.39
N GLY A 49 -6.51 5.72 -0.70
CA GLY A 49 -6.79 4.29 -0.58
C GLY A 49 -7.06 3.64 -1.94
N LYS A 50 -7.85 4.29 -2.81
CA LYS A 50 -8.08 3.81 -4.19
C LYS A 50 -6.79 3.75 -5.01
N THR A 51 -5.84 4.65 -4.77
CA THR A 51 -4.55 4.63 -5.49
C THR A 51 -3.72 3.43 -5.08
N VAL A 52 -3.66 3.11 -3.79
CA VAL A 52 -3.00 1.89 -3.30
C VAL A 52 -3.68 0.63 -3.85
N LEU A 53 -5.02 0.58 -3.85
CA LEU A 53 -5.77 -0.52 -4.48
C LEU A 53 -5.39 -0.68 -5.96
N ARG A 54 -5.42 0.40 -6.74
CA ARG A 54 -5.04 0.38 -8.17
C ARG A 54 -3.59 -0.04 -8.37
N PHE A 55 -2.69 0.38 -7.48
CA PHE A 55 -1.30 -0.05 -7.51
C PHE A 55 -1.20 -1.56 -7.27
N MET A 56 -1.90 -2.08 -6.26
CA MET A 56 -1.92 -3.50 -5.94
C MET A 56 -2.49 -4.34 -7.08
N LEU A 57 -3.57 -3.89 -7.73
CA LEU A 57 -4.15 -4.56 -8.90
C LEU A 57 -3.23 -4.51 -10.12
N TYR A 58 -2.64 -3.36 -10.41
CA TYR A 58 -1.75 -3.24 -11.57
C TYR A 58 -0.47 -4.07 -11.38
N PHE A 59 0.14 -4.04 -10.21
CA PHE A 59 1.39 -4.75 -9.93
C PHE A 59 1.17 -6.12 -9.27
N GLU A 60 -0.03 -6.71 -9.36
CA GLU A 60 -0.40 -7.92 -8.65
C GLU A 60 0.63 -9.05 -8.79
N TYR A 61 1.04 -9.38 -10.00
CA TYR A 61 2.00 -10.46 -10.26
C TYR A 61 3.35 -10.21 -9.57
N PHE A 62 3.85 -8.97 -9.64
CA PHE A 62 5.08 -8.56 -8.97
C PHE A 62 4.94 -8.64 -7.45
N LEU A 63 3.82 -8.17 -6.91
CA LEU A 63 3.56 -8.19 -5.47
C LEU A 63 3.39 -9.61 -4.94
N LEU A 64 2.78 -10.51 -5.72
CA LEU A 64 2.68 -11.93 -5.39
C LEU A 64 4.07 -12.56 -5.30
N GLN A 65 4.97 -12.28 -6.25
CA GLN A 65 6.35 -12.78 -6.20
C GLN A 65 7.10 -12.29 -4.96
N ILE A 66 6.98 -10.99 -4.64
CA ILE A 66 7.59 -10.44 -3.41
C ILE A 66 6.99 -11.12 -2.18
N SER A 67 5.67 -11.24 -2.10
CA SER A 67 4.98 -11.85 -0.96
C SER A 67 5.46 -13.27 -0.68
N MET A 68 5.64 -14.08 -1.72
CA MET A 68 6.18 -15.44 -1.62
C MET A 68 7.63 -15.47 -1.11
N ILE A 69 8.47 -14.55 -1.58
CA ILE A 69 9.86 -14.45 -1.11
C ILE A 69 9.89 -14.06 0.37
N VAL A 70 9.16 -13.01 0.74
CA VAL A 70 9.18 -12.45 2.10
C VAL A 70 8.64 -13.44 3.11
N THR A 71 7.54 -14.12 2.82
CA THR A 71 7.03 -15.17 3.73
C THR A 71 8.03 -16.28 3.93
N LYS A 72 8.65 -16.76 2.85
CA LYS A 72 9.68 -17.79 2.97
C LYS A 72 10.81 -17.34 3.90
N GLU A 73 11.28 -16.09 3.77
CA GLU A 73 12.31 -15.53 4.64
C GLU A 73 11.85 -15.39 6.11
N VAL A 74 10.61 -14.95 6.34
CA VAL A 74 10.04 -14.81 7.70
C VAL A 74 9.83 -16.17 8.37
N GLU A 75 9.33 -17.16 7.64
CA GLU A 75 9.02 -18.50 8.17
C GLU A 75 10.26 -19.39 8.32
N GLU A 76 11.11 -19.43 7.30
CA GLU A 76 12.24 -20.37 7.25
C GLU A 76 13.53 -19.78 7.87
N ASN A 77 13.79 -18.49 7.64
CA ASN A 77 15.05 -17.84 8.03
C ASN A 77 14.93 -17.00 9.31
N LYS A 78 13.79 -17.07 10.01
CA LYS A 78 13.49 -16.38 11.28
C LYS A 78 13.62 -14.86 11.22
N MET A 79 13.44 -14.27 10.03
CA MET A 79 13.34 -12.81 9.90
C MET A 79 12.04 -12.33 10.56
N THR A 80 12.13 -11.29 11.38
CA THR A 80 10.96 -10.63 11.95
C THR A 80 10.32 -9.71 10.91
N LEU A 81 9.02 -9.40 11.08
CA LEU A 81 8.33 -8.45 10.21
C LEU A 81 8.91 -7.03 10.31
N GLU A 82 9.51 -6.67 11.45
CA GLU A 82 10.19 -5.38 11.65
C GLU A 82 11.51 -5.33 10.87
N GLU A 83 12.33 -6.39 10.93
CA GLU A 83 13.55 -6.51 10.09
C GLU A 83 13.21 -6.44 8.59
N PHE A 84 12.11 -7.06 8.17
CA PHE A 84 11.61 -6.91 6.81
C PHE A 84 11.23 -5.46 6.49
N ALA A 85 10.56 -4.76 7.40
CA ALA A 85 10.17 -3.37 7.22
C ALA A 85 11.38 -2.43 7.11
N GLU A 86 12.45 -2.70 7.86
CA GLU A 86 13.74 -2.00 7.74
C GLU A 86 14.35 -2.22 6.35
N ILE A 87 14.47 -3.50 5.92
CA ILE A 87 14.99 -3.84 4.59
C ILE A 87 14.17 -3.18 3.48
N LEU A 88 12.84 -3.20 3.61
CA LEU A 88 11.94 -2.60 2.65
C LEU A 88 12.19 -1.09 2.55
N THR A 89 12.31 -0.40 3.68
CA THR A 89 12.60 1.03 3.73
C THR A 89 13.98 1.37 3.14
N ASP A 90 14.99 0.55 3.42
CA ASP A 90 16.34 0.74 2.89
C ASP A 90 16.46 0.53 1.38
N ASN A 91 15.49 -0.13 0.76
CA ASN A 91 15.52 -0.50 -0.66
C ASN A 91 14.33 0.02 -1.48
N ALA A 92 13.34 0.65 -0.84
CA ALA A 92 12.20 1.25 -1.52
C ALA A 92 12.64 2.45 -2.37
N ALA A 93 11.68 3.04 -3.11
CA ALA A 93 11.91 4.09 -4.12
C ALA A 93 12.51 5.38 -3.53
N LYS A 94 13.82 5.34 -3.25
CA LYS A 94 14.60 6.43 -2.64
C LYS A 94 14.37 7.73 -3.41
N ASP A 95 14.14 8.79 -2.63
CA ASP A 95 13.95 10.15 -3.11
C ASP A 95 12.59 10.42 -3.80
N PHE A 96 11.68 9.44 -3.79
CA PHE A 96 10.29 9.61 -4.21
C PHE A 96 9.33 9.25 -3.06
N PRO A 97 9.27 10.05 -1.98
CA PRO A 97 8.59 9.66 -0.73
C PRO A 97 7.09 9.35 -0.89
N PHE A 98 6.42 9.97 -1.87
CA PHE A 98 5.02 9.68 -2.20
C PHE A 98 4.84 8.32 -2.87
N LEU A 99 5.73 7.98 -3.82
CA LEU A 99 5.71 6.68 -4.48
C LEU A 99 6.16 5.58 -3.51
N GLU A 100 7.16 5.88 -2.70
CA GLU A 100 7.69 5.02 -1.64
C GLU A 100 6.58 4.60 -0.66
N LEU A 101 5.76 5.54 -0.18
CA LEU A 101 4.61 5.22 0.66
C LEU A 101 3.61 4.28 -0.04
N ILE A 102 3.25 4.57 -1.30
CA ILE A 102 2.33 3.70 -2.07
C ILE A 102 2.91 2.30 -2.26
N PHE A 103 4.22 2.20 -2.53
CA PHE A 103 4.93 0.95 -2.74
C PHE A 103 4.98 0.09 -1.47
N ILE A 104 5.35 0.71 -0.34
CA ILE A 104 5.38 0.07 0.98
C ILE A 104 3.99 -0.46 1.35
N CYS A 105 2.97 0.38 1.17
CA CYS A 105 1.59 -0.02 1.41
C CYS A 105 1.15 -1.19 0.53
N GLY A 106 1.52 -1.19 -0.76
CA GLY A 106 1.20 -2.28 -1.68
C GLY A 106 1.85 -3.61 -1.30
N ILE A 107 3.13 -3.58 -0.91
CA ILE A 107 3.88 -4.78 -0.50
C ILE A 107 3.36 -5.33 0.83
N ILE A 108 3.29 -4.49 1.86
CA ILE A 108 2.81 -4.90 3.19
C ILE A 108 1.35 -5.36 3.12
N GLY A 109 0.53 -4.66 2.33
CA GLY A 109 -0.86 -5.05 2.07
C GLY A 109 -0.95 -6.44 1.45
N ARG A 110 -0.16 -6.72 0.40
CA ARG A 110 -0.17 -8.03 -0.26
C ARG A 110 0.27 -9.16 0.68
N ILE A 111 1.36 -8.96 1.41
CA ILE A 111 1.85 -9.93 2.41
C ILE A 111 0.77 -10.20 3.47
N SER A 112 0.07 -9.15 3.91
CA SER A 112 -0.97 -9.27 4.93
C SER A 112 -2.16 -10.10 4.47
N ILE A 113 -2.53 -9.96 3.19
CA ILE A 113 -3.60 -10.74 2.55
C ILE A 113 -3.19 -12.21 2.41
N ASP A 114 -1.99 -12.46 1.85
CA ASP A 114 -1.53 -13.81 1.55
C ASP A 114 -1.26 -14.65 2.81
N HIS A 115 -0.69 -14.05 3.87
CA HIS A 115 -0.16 -14.81 5.02
C HIS A 115 -1.08 -14.87 6.22
N TYR A 116 -1.91 -13.84 6.45
CA TYR A 116 -2.45 -13.66 7.80
C TYR A 116 -3.97 -13.60 7.91
N LYS A 117 -4.72 -13.58 6.81
CA LYS A 117 -6.16 -13.27 6.80
C LYS A 117 -6.44 -11.92 7.51
N MET A 118 -7.69 -11.44 7.51
CA MET A 118 -8.07 -10.09 7.99
C MET A 118 -7.63 -9.73 9.44
N ARG A 119 -7.16 -10.69 10.25
CA ARG A 119 -6.78 -10.46 11.66
C ARG A 119 -5.49 -9.65 11.87
N ASN A 120 -4.64 -9.47 10.85
CA ASN A 120 -3.34 -8.79 10.99
C ASN A 120 -3.24 -7.41 10.33
N MET A 121 -4.35 -6.82 9.88
CA MET A 121 -4.32 -5.47 9.31
C MET A 121 -3.79 -4.42 10.28
N ASN A 122 -4.04 -4.57 11.59
CA ASN A 122 -3.41 -3.73 12.61
C ASN A 122 -1.88 -3.86 12.64
N THR A 123 -1.36 -5.09 12.50
CA THR A 123 0.09 -5.35 12.43
C THR A 123 0.66 -4.74 11.15
N ALA A 124 -0.02 -4.92 10.02
CA ALA A 124 0.34 -4.34 8.73
C ALA A 124 0.43 -2.80 8.80
N CYS A 125 -0.59 -2.16 9.37
CA CYS A 125 -0.62 -0.72 9.55
C CYS A 125 0.50 -0.22 10.47
N LYS A 126 0.83 -0.96 11.54
CA LYS A 126 1.98 -0.63 12.40
C LYS A 126 3.30 -0.69 11.65
N LEU A 127 3.52 -1.70 10.81
CA LEU A 127 4.72 -1.82 9.99
C LEU A 127 4.82 -0.68 8.97
N ILE A 128 3.71 -0.30 8.34
CA ILE A 128 3.66 0.88 7.45
C ILE A 128 4.04 2.15 8.22
N GLY A 129 3.54 2.30 9.44
CA GLY A 129 3.92 3.42 10.30
C GLY A 129 5.40 3.44 10.66
N PHE A 130 5.95 2.27 10.98
CA PHE A 130 7.37 2.11 11.20
C PHE A 130 8.17 2.58 9.98
N CYS A 131 7.87 2.06 8.78
CA CYS A 131 8.54 2.49 7.55
C CYS A 131 8.37 4.00 7.31
N PHE A 132 7.16 4.54 7.53
CA PHE A 132 6.86 5.95 7.28
C PHE A 132 7.74 6.89 8.10
N GLU A 133 8.01 6.58 9.37
CA GLU A 133 8.86 7.44 10.21
C GLU A 133 10.28 7.60 9.64
N HIS A 134 10.80 6.63 8.88
CA HIS A 134 12.14 6.74 8.27
C HIS A 134 12.24 7.74 7.12
N PHE A 135 11.17 7.93 6.33
CA PHE A 135 11.17 8.87 5.20
C PHE A 135 10.25 10.07 5.42
N LYS A 136 9.67 10.21 6.61
CA LYS A 136 8.75 11.28 7.00
C LYS A 136 9.29 12.67 6.75
N GLU A 137 10.55 12.93 7.08
CA GLU A 137 11.15 14.26 6.86
C GLU A 137 11.19 14.61 5.37
N LYS A 138 11.54 13.64 4.50
CA LYS A 138 11.50 13.83 3.04
C LYS A 138 10.06 14.01 2.55
N PHE A 139 9.12 13.23 3.07
CA PHE A 139 7.69 13.34 2.76
C PHE A 139 7.14 14.74 3.10
N GLU A 140 7.47 15.26 4.27
CA GLU A 140 7.07 16.61 4.69
C GLU A 140 7.75 17.70 3.85
N ALA A 141 9.01 17.50 3.45
CA ALA A 141 9.74 18.43 2.59
C ALA A 141 9.13 18.54 1.18
N GLU A 142 8.54 17.45 0.66
CA GLU A 142 7.79 17.43 -0.61
C GLU A 142 6.38 18.04 -0.50
N GLY A 143 6.05 18.69 0.62
CA GLY A 143 4.75 19.32 0.86
C GLY A 143 3.72 18.39 1.52
N GLY A 144 4.13 17.21 1.96
CA GLY A 144 3.37 16.33 2.83
C GLY A 144 2.02 15.87 2.27
N TRP A 145 1.05 15.68 3.16
CA TRP A 145 -0.26 15.11 2.82
C TRP A 145 -1.06 15.86 1.73
N PRO A 146 -1.07 17.20 1.68
CA PRO A 146 -1.74 17.92 0.59
C PRO A 146 -1.17 17.58 -0.79
N ASN A 147 0.15 17.53 -0.92
CA ASN A 147 0.80 17.20 -2.19
C ASN A 147 0.69 15.70 -2.50
N PHE A 148 0.73 14.85 -1.47
CA PHE A 148 0.45 13.43 -1.61
C PHE A 148 -0.96 13.17 -2.16
N GLU A 149 -1.96 13.93 -1.75
CA GLU A 149 -3.32 13.82 -2.29
C GLU A 149 -3.36 14.07 -3.80
N LEU A 150 -2.76 15.18 -4.24
CA LEU A 150 -2.65 15.53 -5.65
C LEU A 150 -1.89 14.45 -6.43
N TYR A 151 -0.80 13.94 -5.85
CA TYR A 151 -0.04 12.84 -6.41
C TYR A 151 -0.91 11.59 -6.59
N CYS A 152 -1.69 11.19 -5.58
CA CYS A 152 -2.61 10.06 -5.66
C CYS A 152 -3.66 10.25 -6.77
N GLN A 153 -4.22 11.44 -6.94
CA GLN A 153 -5.19 11.69 -8.02
C GLN A 153 -4.56 11.51 -9.41
N MET A 154 -3.36 12.06 -9.62
CA MET A 154 -2.63 11.94 -10.89
C MET A 154 -2.20 10.50 -11.16
N TYR A 155 -1.54 9.89 -10.18
CA TYR A 155 -1.00 8.53 -10.28
C TYR A 155 -2.10 7.48 -10.38
N GLY A 156 -3.15 7.60 -9.56
CA GLY A 156 -4.33 6.73 -9.62
C GLY A 156 -5.06 6.82 -10.97
N THR A 157 -5.11 7.99 -11.59
CA THR A 157 -5.65 8.14 -12.96
C THR A 157 -4.77 7.43 -13.99
N ALA A 158 -3.45 7.56 -13.89
CA ALA A 158 -2.52 6.87 -14.77
C ALA A 158 -2.65 5.34 -14.63
N LEU A 159 -2.69 4.83 -13.40
CA LEU A 159 -2.91 3.40 -13.13
C LEU A 159 -4.23 2.91 -13.69
N SER A 160 -5.32 3.67 -13.51
CA SER A 160 -6.65 3.31 -14.05
C SER A 160 -6.63 3.16 -15.57
N LYS A 161 -5.93 4.07 -16.27
CA LYS A 161 -5.74 3.96 -17.72
C LYS A 161 -4.92 2.73 -18.11
N LEU A 162 -3.85 2.44 -17.38
CA LEU A 162 -3.01 1.27 -17.65
C LEU A 162 -3.75 -0.05 -17.41
N ILE A 163 -4.58 -0.12 -16.36
CA ILE A 163 -5.45 -1.28 -16.08
C ILE A 163 -6.50 -1.42 -17.20
N GLY A 164 -7.21 -0.34 -17.54
CA GLY A 164 -8.22 -0.38 -18.62
C GLY A 164 -7.66 -0.67 -20.01
N ASN A 165 -6.37 -0.39 -20.24
CA ASN A 165 -5.67 -0.71 -21.48
C ASN A 165 -5.05 -2.12 -21.49
N ARG A 166 -5.06 -2.86 -20.36
CA ARG A 166 -4.78 -4.30 -20.39
C ARG A 166 -5.96 -4.95 -21.12
N ARG A 167 -5.87 -5.07 -22.44
CA ARG A 167 -6.68 -6.03 -23.20
C ARG A 167 -6.49 -7.37 -22.50
N THR A 168 -7.60 -7.99 -22.11
CA THR A 168 -7.59 -9.38 -21.69
C THR A 168 -6.91 -10.19 -22.80
N PRO A 169 -6.09 -11.20 -22.48
CA PRO A 169 -5.49 -12.09 -23.48
C PRO A 169 -6.53 -12.78 -24.39
N HIS A 170 -7.82 -12.67 -24.06
CA HIS A 170 -8.95 -13.19 -24.81
C HIS A 170 -9.38 -12.36 -26.02
N ASP A 171 -8.87 -11.15 -26.23
CA ASP A 171 -9.26 -10.29 -27.36
C ASP A 171 -8.32 -10.42 -28.59
N VAL A 172 -7.39 -11.38 -28.58
CA VAL A 172 -6.39 -11.58 -29.66
C VAL A 172 -6.43 -13.00 -30.26
N LEU A 173 -7.48 -13.78 -30.00
CA LEU A 173 -7.69 -15.08 -30.64
C LEU A 173 -9.00 -15.14 -31.41
#